data_AF-A0A970CXM1-F1
#
_entry.id   AF-A0A970CXM1-F1
#
_cell.length_a   1.000
_cell.length_b   1.000
_cell.length_c   1.000
_cell.angle_alpha   90.00
_cell.angle_beta   90.00
_cell.angle_gamma   90.00
#
_symmetry.space_group_name_H-M   'P 1'
#
loop_
_entity.id
_entity.type
_entity.pdbx_description
1 polymer ?
#
loop_
_entity_poly.entity_id
_entity_poly.type
_entity_poly.pdbx_seq_one_letter_code
_entity_poly.pdbx_strand_id
1 'polypeptide(L)'
;MKITCNVIKDLLPLYKEELLSDDSKILVEKHLETCNTCKEYLINLCEPEVVPVDSGRLIYMFKETIDKDKRKNILFFVSLISIFLIALFFNLTSPMYIPYHAGLVDIRRLDKGLVYIKINEDVSRHKLTETSNGEYVLETYTTTLDKFLNRLEKSEEIASNVNSLYYSNNDNTEAKLLYGIKSEEGVIFLPRLFLTYYFYFSIFCLIIFIIIFLKTKKDIFIYLSLIPLSFIISQLILKGFNFVTYNEMRDFSSIVLLAVPIYLFLFSIKKKINSA
;
A
#
# COMPACT_ATOMS: atom_id res chain seq x y z
N MET A 1 4.12 18.28 -75.84
CA MET A 1 3.76 19.15 -74.71
C MET A 1 4.89 19.08 -73.70
N LYS A 2 5.50 20.20 -73.27
CA LYS A 2 6.57 20.15 -72.26
C LYS A 2 5.90 20.06 -70.89
N ILE A 3 6.06 18.92 -70.22
CA ILE A 3 5.58 18.72 -68.85
C ILE A 3 6.42 19.58 -67.90
N THR A 4 5.78 20.27 -66.97
CA THR A 4 6.44 21.17 -66.02
C THR A 4 7.01 20.37 -64.85
N CYS A 5 8.11 20.85 -64.26
CA CYS A 5 8.75 20.17 -63.13
C CYS A 5 7.82 20.01 -61.91
N ASN A 6 6.83 20.88 -61.74
CA ASN A 6 5.87 20.79 -60.63
C ASN A 6 5.01 19.54 -60.73
N VAL A 7 4.48 19.26 -61.93
CA VAL A 7 3.68 18.04 -62.18
C VAL A 7 4.54 16.79 -61.95
N ILE A 8 5.81 16.83 -62.33
CA ILE A 8 6.72 15.70 -62.09
C ILE A 8 6.96 15.51 -60.59
N LYS A 9 7.24 16.59 -59.84
CA LYS A 9 7.45 16.52 -58.38
C LYS A 9 6.26 15.92 -57.64
N ASP A 10 5.03 16.24 -58.06
CA ASP A 10 3.82 15.67 -57.46
C ASP A 10 3.67 14.16 -57.75
N LEU A 11 4.21 13.69 -58.88
CA LEU A 11 4.16 12.28 -59.29
C LEU A 11 5.32 11.44 -58.74
N LEU A 12 6.43 12.05 -58.30
CA LEU A 12 7.63 11.32 -57.84
C LEU A 12 7.41 10.43 -56.60
N PRO A 13 6.59 10.79 -55.59
CA PRO A 13 6.26 9.89 -54.50
C PRO A 13 5.56 8.61 -54.98
N LEU A 14 4.58 8.74 -55.87
CA LEU A 14 3.84 7.60 -56.45
C LEU A 14 4.72 6.78 -57.40
N TYR A 15 5.67 7.42 -58.10
CA TYR A 15 6.69 6.75 -58.90
C TYR A 15 7.60 5.87 -58.01
N LYS A 16 8.02 6.38 -56.85
CA LYS A 16 8.85 5.62 -55.88
C LYS A 16 8.11 4.40 -55.33
N GLU A 17 6.81 4.51 -55.11
CA GLU A 17 5.96 3.42 -54.61
C GLU A 17 5.53 2.44 -55.71
N GLU A 18 5.98 2.63 -56.96
CA GLU A 18 5.59 1.84 -58.14
C GLU A 18 4.06 1.81 -58.41
N LEU A 19 3.36 2.87 -58.02
CA LEU A 19 1.89 2.97 -58.13
C LEU A 19 1.41 3.75 -59.36
N LEU A 20 2.32 4.19 -60.23
CA LEU A 20 1.98 4.87 -61.48
C LEU A 20 1.63 3.87 -62.59
N SER A 21 0.68 4.27 -63.45
CA SER A 21 0.41 3.56 -64.70
C SER A 21 1.61 3.61 -65.65
N ASP A 22 1.76 2.61 -66.52
CA ASP A 22 2.91 2.48 -67.43
C ASP A 22 3.13 3.74 -68.30
N ASP A 23 2.06 4.32 -68.84
CA ASP A 23 2.12 5.56 -69.63
C ASP A 23 2.66 6.75 -68.82
N SER A 24 2.30 6.84 -67.54
CA SER A 24 2.73 7.92 -66.64
C SER A 24 4.18 7.72 -66.19
N LYS A 25 4.61 6.47 -66.05
CA LYS A 25 5.98 6.09 -65.70
C LYS A 25 6.97 6.52 -66.80
N ILE A 26 6.66 6.24 -68.06
CA ILE A 26 7.48 6.64 -69.22
C ILE A 26 7.63 8.16 -69.29
N LEU A 27 6.57 8.92 -68.94
CA LEU A 27 6.62 10.38 -68.90
C LEU A 27 7.56 10.93 -67.83
N VAL A 28 7.56 10.32 -66.64
CA VAL A 28 8.46 10.70 -65.54
C VAL A 28 9.91 10.35 -65.89
N GLU A 29 10.18 9.15 -66.41
CA GLU A 29 11.53 8.72 -66.81
C GLU A 29 12.15 9.65 -67.86
N LYS A 30 11.40 9.96 -68.92
CA LYS A 30 11.85 10.87 -69.98
C LYS A 30 12.14 12.30 -69.48
N HIS A 31 11.43 12.75 -68.46
CA HIS A 31 11.69 14.05 -67.84
C HIS A 31 12.93 14.00 -66.93
N LEU A 32 13.10 12.92 -66.16
CA LEU A 32 14.27 12.72 -65.30
C LEU A 32 15.58 12.67 -66.11
N GLU A 33 15.58 12.10 -67.31
CA GLU A 33 16.76 12.11 -68.20
C GLU A 33 17.29 13.52 -68.46
N THR A 34 16.39 14.49 -68.64
CA THR A 34 16.74 15.87 -69.06
C THR A 34 16.80 16.88 -67.92
N CYS A 35 16.21 16.58 -66.75
CA CYS A 35 16.09 17.54 -65.64
C CYS A 35 16.80 17.08 -64.36
N ASN A 36 17.93 17.74 -64.03
CA ASN A 36 18.69 17.44 -62.81
C ASN A 36 17.95 17.83 -61.52
N THR A 37 17.12 18.87 -61.55
CA THR A 37 16.39 19.34 -60.35
C THR A 37 15.37 18.32 -59.84
N CYS A 38 14.74 17.56 -60.75
CA CYS A 38 13.80 16.50 -60.40
C CYS A 38 14.52 15.21 -59.96
N LYS A 39 15.71 14.95 -60.50
CA LYS A 39 16.58 13.84 -60.05
C LYS A 39 17.03 14.03 -58.59
N GLU A 40 17.49 15.23 -58.24
CA GLU A 40 17.88 15.54 -56.85
C GLU A 40 16.71 15.42 -55.88
N TYR A 41 15.51 15.86 -56.30
CA TYR A 41 14.31 15.72 -55.47
C TYR A 41 13.92 14.25 -55.24
N LEU A 42 14.02 13.38 -56.27
CA LEU A 42 13.80 11.94 -56.12
C LEU A 42 14.83 11.29 -55.18
N ILE A 43 16.09 11.72 -55.21
CA ILE A 43 17.13 11.23 -54.31
C ILE A 43 16.82 11.62 -52.85
N ASN A 44 16.44 12.87 -52.61
CA ASN A 44 16.05 13.34 -51.27
C ASN A 44 14.81 12.61 -50.73
N LEU A 45 13.87 12.25 -51.60
CA LEU A 45 12.71 11.42 -51.25
C LEU A 45 13.08 9.97 -50.89
N CYS A 46 14.23 9.47 -51.32
CA CYS A 46 14.71 8.12 -51.01
C CYS A 46 15.37 8.02 -49.62
N GLU A 47 15.65 9.14 -48.94
CA GLU A 47 16.08 9.10 -47.56
C GLU A 47 14.89 8.71 -46.65
N PRO A 48 14.97 7.61 -45.91
CA PRO A 48 13.94 7.29 -44.93
C PRO A 48 14.03 8.30 -43.78
N GLU A 49 13.00 9.15 -43.63
CA GLU A 49 12.77 9.83 -42.35
C GLU A 49 12.48 8.74 -41.31
N VAL A 50 13.50 8.39 -40.54
CA VAL A 50 13.38 7.50 -39.40
C VAL A 50 12.58 8.26 -38.34
N VAL A 51 11.26 8.07 -38.30
CA VAL A 51 10.44 8.53 -37.18
C VAL A 51 10.53 7.47 -36.09
N PRO A 52 11.24 7.70 -34.96
CA PRO A 52 11.28 6.72 -33.90
C PRO A 52 9.92 6.73 -33.18
N VAL A 53 9.17 5.63 -33.31
CA VAL A 53 7.99 5.35 -32.49
C VAL A 53 8.49 5.03 -31.08
N ASP A 54 8.38 6.03 -30.20
CA ASP A 54 9.01 6.00 -28.89
C ASP A 54 7.99 5.82 -27.75
N SER A 55 7.35 4.65 -27.73
CA SER A 55 6.58 4.16 -26.58
C SER A 55 7.48 3.74 -25.40
N GLY A 56 8.80 3.62 -25.61
CA GLY A 56 9.80 3.36 -24.56
C GLY A 56 10.37 4.62 -23.88
N ARG A 57 10.33 5.79 -24.55
CA ARG A 57 10.87 7.06 -24.04
C ARG A 57 10.20 7.56 -22.78
N LEU A 58 8.92 7.26 -22.59
CA LEU A 58 8.17 7.72 -21.41
C LEU A 58 8.83 7.21 -20.12
N ILE A 59 9.35 5.98 -20.11
CA ILE A 59 10.02 5.39 -18.94
C ILE A 59 11.49 5.82 -18.84
N TYR A 60 12.17 5.99 -19.99
CA TYR A 60 13.59 6.37 -20.02
C TYR A 60 13.82 7.87 -19.69
N MET A 61 12.95 8.78 -20.12
CA MET A 61 13.08 10.21 -19.81
C MET A 61 12.89 10.54 -18.33
N PHE A 62 12.14 9.74 -17.58
CA PHE A 62 12.07 9.85 -16.10
C PHE A 62 13.34 9.35 -15.40
N LYS A 63 14.14 8.49 -16.05
CA LYS A 63 15.31 7.88 -15.42
C LYS A 63 16.55 8.80 -15.45
N GLU A 64 16.63 9.68 -16.46
CA GLU A 64 17.79 10.55 -16.71
C GLU A 64 17.64 12.00 -16.25
N THR A 65 16.46 12.47 -15.84
CA THR A 65 16.24 13.89 -15.50
C THR A 65 16.27 14.22 -14.00
N ILE A 66 16.42 13.22 -13.14
CA ILE A 66 16.41 13.45 -11.69
C ILE A 66 17.84 13.46 -11.16
N ASP A 67 18.40 14.67 -11.07
CA ASP A 67 19.67 14.95 -10.40
C ASP A 67 19.75 14.26 -9.05
N LYS A 68 20.95 13.82 -8.64
CA LYS A 68 21.17 13.13 -7.37
C LYS A 68 20.61 13.90 -6.16
N ASP A 69 20.56 15.23 -6.23
CA ASP A 69 19.99 16.07 -5.18
C ASP A 69 18.47 16.17 -5.24
N LYS A 70 17.86 16.17 -6.44
CA LYS A 70 16.41 16.04 -6.61
C LYS A 70 15.92 14.68 -6.11
N ARG A 71 16.68 13.59 -6.32
CA ARG A 71 16.35 12.25 -5.79
C ARG A 71 16.27 12.21 -4.26
N LYS A 72 17.20 12.90 -3.57
CA LYS A 72 17.19 13.00 -2.10
C LYS A 72 15.95 13.74 -1.59
N ASN A 73 15.59 14.86 -2.23
CA ASN A 73 14.40 15.62 -1.87
C ASN A 73 13.12 14.81 -2.13
N ILE A 74 13.03 14.11 -3.26
CA ILE A 74 11.91 13.22 -3.56
C ILE A 74 11.80 12.12 -2.50
N LEU A 75 12.90 11.44 -2.15
CA LEU A 75 12.90 10.40 -1.11
C LEU A 75 12.39 10.93 0.24
N PHE A 76 12.80 12.15 0.61
CA PHE A 76 12.34 12.82 1.82
C PHE A 76 10.82 13.09 1.80
N PHE A 77 10.31 13.70 0.73
CA PHE A 77 8.87 14.00 0.62
C PHE A 77 8.01 12.75 0.52
N VAL A 78 8.44 11.75 -0.27
CA VAL A 78 7.72 10.47 -0.41
C VAL A 78 7.64 9.74 0.92
N SER A 79 8.75 9.71 1.67
CA SER A 79 8.76 9.13 3.01
C SER A 79 7.81 9.87 3.96
N LEU A 80 7.84 11.22 3.97
CA LEU A 80 6.97 12.03 4.83
C LEU A 80 5.48 11.80 4.53
N ILE A 81 5.11 11.79 3.24
CA ILE A 81 3.74 11.51 2.79
C ILE A 81 3.32 10.09 3.17
N SER A 82 4.20 9.10 2.99
CA SER A 82 3.95 7.70 3.36
C SER A 82 3.70 7.53 4.86
N ILE A 83 4.49 8.20 5.72
CA ILE A 83 4.29 8.22 7.18
C ILE A 83 2.90 8.72 7.52
N PHE A 84 2.48 9.85 6.92
CA PHE A 84 1.16 10.42 7.17
C PHE A 84 0.03 9.49 6.71
N LEU A 85 0.12 8.93 5.51
CA LEU A 85 -0.91 8.05 4.95
C LEU A 85 -1.05 6.75 5.76
N ILE A 86 0.06 6.13 6.17
CA ILE A 86 0.03 4.91 6.98
C ILE A 86 -0.56 5.20 8.36
N ALA A 87 -0.16 6.31 9.01
CA ALA A 87 -0.70 6.70 10.30
C ALA A 87 -2.21 7.02 10.21
N LEU A 88 -2.64 7.74 9.17
CA LEU A 88 -4.06 8.02 8.92
C LEU A 88 -4.85 6.72 8.72
N PHE A 89 -4.37 5.82 7.87
CA PHE A 89 -5.02 4.54 7.59
C PHE A 89 -5.11 3.67 8.84
N PHE A 90 -4.06 3.61 9.66
CA PHE A 90 -4.06 2.89 10.93
C PHE A 90 -5.14 3.42 11.88
N ASN A 91 -5.28 4.74 11.99
CA ASN A 91 -6.32 5.35 12.83
C ASN A 91 -7.73 5.07 12.30
N LEU A 92 -7.94 5.17 10.98
CA LEU A 92 -9.24 4.91 10.34
C LEU A 92 -9.70 3.45 10.51
N THR A 93 -8.75 2.52 10.52
CA THR A 93 -9.01 1.08 10.66
C THR A 93 -8.93 0.56 12.10
N SER A 94 -8.65 1.44 13.07
CA SER A 94 -8.62 1.04 14.48
C SER A 94 -10.01 0.54 14.94
N PRO A 95 -10.09 -0.64 15.60
CA PRO A 95 -11.34 -1.21 16.06
C PRO A 95 -11.82 -0.47 17.30
N MET A 96 -13.04 0.04 17.23
CA MET A 96 -13.80 0.53 18.36
C MET A 96 -14.73 -0.59 18.81
N TYR A 97 -14.43 -1.23 19.93
CA TYR A 97 -15.26 -2.29 20.49
C TYR A 97 -16.58 -1.71 21.01
N ILE A 98 -17.67 -2.41 20.73
CA ILE A 98 -19.02 -1.99 21.14
C ILE A 98 -19.37 -2.73 22.43
N PRO A 99 -19.71 -2.05 23.53
CA PRO A 99 -20.15 -2.71 24.74
C PRO A 99 -21.53 -3.35 24.51
N TYR A 100 -21.76 -4.48 25.18
CA TYR A 100 -23.04 -5.16 25.10
C TYR A 100 -24.21 -4.24 25.53
N HIS A 101 -25.26 -4.21 24.72
CA HIS A 101 -26.55 -3.64 25.08
C HIS A 101 -27.70 -4.51 24.57
N ALA A 102 -28.88 -4.37 25.19
CA ALA A 102 -30.05 -5.14 24.80
C ALA A 102 -30.44 -4.82 23.35
N GLY A 103 -30.61 -5.85 22.52
CA GLY A 103 -30.92 -5.71 21.09
C GLY A 103 -29.71 -5.71 20.15
N LEU A 104 -28.48 -5.82 20.67
CA LEU A 104 -27.27 -5.94 19.85
C LEU A 104 -27.13 -7.33 19.22
N VAL A 105 -27.42 -8.38 19.99
CA VAL A 105 -27.28 -9.78 19.59
C VAL A 105 -28.55 -10.54 19.95
N ASP A 106 -29.18 -11.14 18.94
CA ASP A 106 -30.31 -12.03 19.06
C ASP A 106 -29.86 -13.48 18.91
N ILE A 107 -30.20 -14.32 19.88
CA ILE A 107 -29.78 -15.72 19.90
C ILE A 107 -31.00 -16.62 19.79
N ARG A 108 -30.97 -17.56 18.84
CA ARG A 108 -32.01 -18.58 18.68
C ARG A 108 -31.37 -19.97 18.74
N ARG A 109 -32.01 -20.88 19.48
CA ARG A 109 -31.65 -22.31 19.46
C ARG A 109 -32.25 -22.95 18.22
N LEU A 110 -31.43 -23.65 17.45
CA LEU A 110 -31.88 -24.61 16.45
C LEU A 110 -31.71 -26.03 16.99
N ASP A 111 -32.26 -26.99 16.25
CA ASP A 111 -32.14 -28.40 16.55
C ASP A 111 -30.67 -28.87 16.53
N LYS A 112 -30.34 -29.86 17.38
CA LYS A 112 -29.02 -30.52 17.47
C LYS A 112 -27.84 -29.66 18.00
N GLY A 113 -28.11 -28.72 18.92
CA GLY A 113 -27.02 -27.94 19.55
C GLY A 113 -26.40 -26.86 18.64
N LEU A 114 -27.14 -26.48 17.59
CA LEU A 114 -26.82 -25.35 16.73
C LEU A 114 -27.37 -24.06 17.38
N VAL A 115 -26.52 -23.03 17.45
CA VAL A 115 -26.89 -21.71 17.96
C VAL A 115 -26.85 -20.73 16.81
N TYR A 116 -28.00 -20.11 16.53
CA TYR A 116 -28.12 -19.02 15.57
C TYR A 116 -27.88 -17.70 16.26
N ILE A 117 -26.87 -16.98 15.78
CA ILE A 117 -26.45 -15.69 16.29
C ILE A 117 -26.77 -14.67 15.20
N LYS A 118 -27.69 -13.76 15.52
CA LYS A 118 -28.02 -12.62 14.66
C LYS A 118 -27.49 -11.35 15.30
N ILE A 119 -26.63 -10.65 14.58
CA ILE A 119 -26.03 -9.40 15.03
C ILE A 119 -26.75 -8.24 14.34
N ASN A 120 -27.06 -7.21 15.12
CA ASN A 120 -27.81 -6.06 14.65
C ASN A 120 -26.93 -5.06 13.87
N GLU A 121 -27.56 -4.15 13.13
CA GLU A 121 -26.96 -3.27 12.12
C GLU A 121 -26.00 -2.21 12.68
N ASP A 122 -25.83 -2.11 14.01
CA ASP A 122 -24.88 -1.18 14.64
C ASP A 122 -23.43 -1.68 14.58
N VAL A 123 -23.21 -2.91 14.13
CA VAL A 123 -21.91 -3.58 14.08
C VAL A 123 -21.37 -3.59 12.65
N SER A 124 -20.10 -3.20 12.48
CA SER A 124 -19.42 -3.31 11.18
C SER A 124 -18.74 -4.66 10.99
N ARG A 125 -18.21 -5.26 12.07
CA ARG A 125 -17.50 -6.54 12.05
C ARG A 125 -17.64 -7.28 13.38
N HIS A 126 -17.66 -8.60 13.33
CA HIS A 126 -17.62 -9.45 14.51
C HIS A 126 -16.50 -10.50 14.40
N LYS A 127 -16.10 -11.05 15.54
CA LYS A 127 -15.10 -12.11 15.65
C LYS A 127 -15.62 -13.15 16.62
N LEU A 128 -15.76 -14.39 16.14
CA LEU A 128 -16.08 -15.55 16.95
C LEU A 128 -14.79 -16.33 17.22
N THR A 129 -14.41 -16.46 18.49
CA THR A 129 -13.21 -17.20 18.90
C THR A 129 -13.61 -18.39 19.75
N GLU A 130 -13.17 -19.59 19.38
CA GLU A 130 -13.35 -20.79 20.21
C GLU A 130 -12.24 -20.87 21.25
N THR A 131 -12.62 -21.09 22.50
CA THR A 131 -11.72 -21.27 23.65
C THR A 131 -11.38 -22.74 23.79
N SER A 132 -10.23 -23.05 24.41
CA SER A 132 -9.78 -24.44 24.68
C SER A 132 -10.79 -25.32 25.40
N ASN A 133 -11.77 -24.73 26.08
CA ASN A 133 -12.81 -25.42 26.84
C ASN A 133 -14.09 -25.67 26.02
N GLY A 134 -14.09 -25.39 24.71
CA GLY A 134 -15.27 -25.48 23.83
C GLY A 134 -16.29 -24.35 24.04
N GLU A 135 -15.85 -23.24 24.64
CA GLU A 135 -16.66 -22.04 24.84
C GLU A 135 -16.39 -21.04 23.71
N TYR A 136 -17.44 -20.47 23.13
CA TYR A 136 -17.34 -19.48 22.06
C TYR A 136 -17.41 -18.06 22.61
N VAL A 137 -16.60 -17.17 22.05
CA VAL A 137 -16.53 -15.77 22.46
C VAL A 137 -16.84 -14.90 21.26
N LEU A 138 -17.84 -14.05 21.40
CA LEU A 138 -18.23 -13.06 20.42
C LEU A 138 -17.67 -11.69 20.80
N GLU A 139 -16.86 -11.13 19.91
CA GLU A 139 -16.41 -9.74 19.96
C GLU A 139 -17.06 -9.00 18.80
N THR A 140 -17.66 -7.83 19.05
CA THR A 140 -18.14 -6.96 17.99
C THR A 140 -17.41 -5.62 18.02
N TYR A 141 -17.05 -5.12 16.84
CA TYR A 141 -16.36 -3.84 16.71
C TYR A 141 -16.77 -3.13 15.43
N THR A 142 -16.61 -1.83 15.45
CA THR A 142 -16.78 -0.96 14.29
C THR A 142 -15.49 -0.19 14.05
N THR A 143 -15.19 0.13 12.80
CA THR A 143 -14.05 0.99 12.47
C THR A 143 -14.55 2.32 11.95
N THR A 144 -13.79 3.40 12.15
CA THR A 144 -14.11 4.73 11.62
C THR A 144 -14.24 4.70 10.10
N LEU A 145 -13.42 3.87 9.44
CA LEU A 145 -13.50 3.63 8.00
C LEU A 145 -14.83 2.97 7.62
N ASP A 146 -15.25 1.93 8.33
CA ASP A 146 -16.51 1.23 8.02
C ASP A 146 -17.71 2.15 8.27
N LYS A 147 -17.69 2.98 9.33
CA LYS A 147 -18.69 4.05 9.55
C LYS A 147 -18.72 5.05 8.40
N PHE A 148 -17.56 5.53 7.96
CA PHE A 148 -17.46 6.50 6.88
C PHE A 148 -17.95 5.93 5.54
N LEU A 149 -17.71 4.65 5.27
CA LEU A 149 -18.14 3.97 4.06
C LEU A 149 -19.58 3.43 4.15
N ASN A 150 -20.32 3.69 5.24
CA ASN A 150 -21.63 3.08 5.54
C ASN A 150 -21.63 1.55 5.38
N ARG A 151 -20.53 0.90 5.77
CA ARG A 151 -20.36 -0.56 5.76
C ARG A 151 -20.79 -1.12 7.12
N LEU A 152 -22.10 -1.12 7.35
CA LEU A 152 -22.73 -1.80 8.47
C LEU A 152 -23.09 -3.20 8.02
N GLU A 153 -22.68 -4.21 8.78
CA GLU A 153 -22.83 -5.61 8.41
C GLU A 153 -23.97 -6.22 9.24
N LYS A 154 -24.99 -6.71 8.54
CA LYS A 154 -25.98 -7.60 9.13
C LYS A 154 -25.45 -9.02 8.99
N SER A 155 -24.82 -9.52 10.05
CA SER A 155 -24.28 -10.87 10.05
C SER A 155 -25.21 -11.86 10.74
N GLU A 156 -25.40 -12.99 10.07
CA GLU A 156 -26.13 -14.15 10.56
C GLU A 156 -25.15 -15.32 10.55
N GLU A 157 -24.79 -15.81 11.74
CA GLU A 157 -23.87 -16.94 11.88
C GLU A 157 -24.55 -18.10 12.61
N ILE A 158 -24.22 -19.31 12.14
CA ILE A 158 -24.63 -20.56 12.78
C ILE A 158 -23.39 -21.18 13.40
N ALA A 159 -23.35 -21.21 14.73
CA ALA A 159 -22.30 -21.90 15.47
C ALA A 159 -22.80 -23.30 15.87
N SER A 160 -22.00 -24.32 15.55
CA SER A 160 -22.32 -25.73 15.87
C SER A 160 -21.58 -26.20 17.11
N ASN A 161 -22.24 -27.00 17.97
CA ASN A 161 -21.67 -27.58 19.20
C ASN A 161 -21.23 -26.54 20.24
N VAL A 162 -22.01 -25.48 20.42
CA VAL A 162 -21.72 -24.43 21.42
C VAL A 162 -22.15 -24.88 22.82
N ASN A 163 -21.19 -25.14 23.71
CA ASN A 163 -21.47 -25.39 25.13
C ASN A 163 -21.90 -24.10 25.86
N SER A 164 -21.13 -23.02 25.65
CA SER A 164 -21.41 -21.69 26.18
C SER A 164 -20.94 -20.61 25.19
N LEU A 165 -21.68 -19.50 25.12
CA LEU A 165 -21.36 -18.33 24.31
C LEU A 165 -21.24 -17.12 25.24
N TYR A 166 -20.09 -16.45 25.20
CA TYR A 166 -19.83 -15.22 25.95
C TYR A 166 -19.67 -14.03 25.01
N TYR A 167 -20.04 -12.85 25.51
CA TYR A 167 -19.77 -11.58 24.87
C TYR A 167 -18.65 -10.85 25.60
N SER A 168 -17.60 -10.48 24.87
CA SER A 168 -16.52 -9.66 25.44
C SER A 168 -16.73 -8.18 25.12
N ASN A 169 -16.74 -7.34 26.16
CA ASN A 169 -16.67 -5.88 26.01
C ASN A 169 -15.23 -5.39 25.76
N ASN A 170 -14.22 -6.25 25.93
CA ASN A 170 -12.79 -5.90 25.81
C ASN A 170 -12.30 -4.77 26.75
N ASP A 171 -13.07 -4.43 27.78
CA ASP A 171 -12.76 -3.36 28.77
C ASP A 171 -12.27 -3.92 30.12
N ASN A 172 -11.63 -5.10 30.13
CA ASN A 172 -11.25 -5.85 31.35
C ASN A 172 -12.45 -6.24 32.25
N THR A 173 -13.68 -6.10 31.76
CA THR A 173 -14.88 -6.55 32.46
C THR A 173 -15.12 -8.03 32.22
N GLU A 174 -15.78 -8.69 33.17
CA GLU A 174 -16.25 -10.06 32.98
C GLU A 174 -17.12 -10.18 31.72
N ALA A 175 -16.84 -11.21 30.94
CA ALA A 175 -17.58 -11.50 29.73
C ALA A 175 -19.02 -11.88 30.07
N LYS A 176 -19.97 -11.29 29.36
CA LYS A 176 -21.39 -11.55 29.61
C LYS A 176 -21.78 -12.88 28.97
N LEU A 177 -22.27 -13.82 29.76
CA LEU A 177 -22.85 -15.06 29.25
C LEU A 177 -24.10 -14.73 28.42
N LEU A 178 -24.08 -15.13 27.16
CA LEU A 178 -25.20 -14.99 26.24
C LEU A 178 -25.97 -16.31 26.06
N TYR A 179 -25.27 -17.44 26.14
CA TYR A 179 -25.84 -18.78 25.94
C TYR A 179 -25.08 -19.83 26.74
N GLY A 180 -25.76 -20.87 27.22
CA GLY A 180 -25.14 -22.03 27.85
C GLY A 180 -25.16 -22.01 29.37
N ILE A 181 -24.29 -22.82 29.98
CA ILE A 181 -24.15 -22.92 31.43
C ILE A 181 -23.10 -21.91 31.85
N LYS A 182 -23.40 -21.13 32.91
CA LYS A 182 -22.42 -20.20 33.49
C LYS A 182 -21.31 -21.03 34.14
N SER A 183 -20.09 -20.91 33.64
CA SER A 183 -18.91 -21.43 34.32
C SER A 183 -18.78 -20.76 35.70
N GLU A 184 -18.40 -21.53 36.73
CA GLU A 184 -18.31 -21.02 38.11
C GLU A 184 -17.29 -19.89 38.26
N GLU A 185 -16.30 -19.86 37.38
CA GLU A 185 -15.31 -18.80 37.25
C GLU A 185 -15.71 -17.84 36.13
N GLY A 186 -15.75 -16.54 36.44
CA GLY A 186 -15.98 -15.49 35.44
C GLY A 186 -14.82 -15.45 34.43
N VAL A 187 -15.12 -15.29 33.14
CA VAL A 187 -14.11 -15.18 32.09
C VAL A 187 -13.77 -13.70 31.89
N ILE A 188 -12.50 -13.33 32.13
CA ILE A 188 -11.97 -11.98 31.86
C ILE A 188 -10.94 -12.08 30.73
N PHE A 189 -11.08 -11.21 29.72
CA PHE A 189 -10.11 -11.12 28.63
C PHE A 189 -9.06 -10.07 28.95
N LEU A 190 -7.81 -10.51 29.13
CA LEU A 190 -6.69 -9.61 29.38
C LEU A 190 -6.12 -9.08 28.06
N PRO A 191 -5.84 -7.78 27.96
CA PRO A 191 -5.07 -7.25 26.86
C PRO A 191 -3.67 -7.83 26.89
N ARG A 192 -3.08 -8.00 25.71
CA ARG A 192 -1.72 -8.51 25.59
C ARG A 192 -0.73 -7.34 25.64
N LEU A 193 0.31 -7.49 26.47
CA LEU A 193 1.39 -6.50 26.65
C LEU A 193 2.61 -6.80 25.77
N PHE A 194 2.45 -7.62 24.73
CA PHE A 194 3.51 -8.09 23.86
C PHE A 194 4.38 -6.95 23.28
N LEU A 195 3.76 -5.86 22.83
CA LEU A 195 4.46 -4.71 22.21
C LEU A 195 5.45 -4.01 23.15
N THR A 196 5.24 -4.10 24.47
CA THR A 196 6.12 -3.50 25.47
C THR A 196 7.51 -4.15 25.44
N TYR A 197 7.58 -5.47 25.24
CA TYR A 197 8.86 -6.18 25.18
C TYR A 197 9.69 -5.79 23.95
N TYR A 198 9.05 -5.62 22.79
CA TYR A 198 9.73 -5.17 21.56
C TYR A 198 10.24 -3.74 21.68
N PHE A 199 9.51 -2.88 22.39
CA PHE A 199 9.93 -1.51 22.67
C PHE A 199 11.22 -1.48 23.50
N TYR A 200 11.24 -2.20 24.62
CA TYR A 200 12.44 -2.28 25.47
C TYR A 200 13.62 -2.97 24.77
N PHE A 201 13.35 -4.03 24.00
CA PHE A 201 14.37 -4.68 23.19
C PHE A 201 14.98 -3.72 22.16
N SER A 202 14.15 -2.90 21.52
CA SER A 202 14.61 -1.88 20.56
C SER A 202 15.48 -0.81 21.24
N ILE A 203 15.09 -0.35 22.43
CA ILE A 203 15.91 0.59 23.22
C ILE A 203 17.27 -0.04 23.56
N PHE A 204 17.26 -1.29 24.00
CA PHE A 204 18.49 -2.03 24.32
C PHE A 204 19.44 -2.14 23.11
N CYS A 205 18.92 -2.54 21.94
CA CYS A 205 19.70 -2.58 20.70
C CYS A 205 20.23 -1.19 20.30
N LEU A 206 19.41 -0.14 20.44
CA LEU A 206 19.82 1.24 20.16
C LEU A 206 21.01 1.66 21.02
N ILE A 207 20.94 1.40 22.34
CA ILE A 207 22.03 1.69 23.28
C ILE A 207 23.30 0.94 22.89
N ILE A 208 23.20 -0.35 22.56
CA ILE A 208 24.35 -1.17 22.11
C ILE A 208 25.01 -0.56 20.87
N PHE A 209 24.23 -0.23 19.84
CA PHE A 209 24.79 0.34 18.61
C PHE A 209 25.46 1.69 18.86
N ILE A 210 24.89 2.53 19.74
CA ILE A 210 25.51 3.80 20.14
C ILE A 210 26.83 3.55 20.90
N ILE A 211 26.88 2.62 21.86
CA ILE A 211 28.11 2.30 22.59
C ILE A 211 29.20 1.79 21.64
N ILE A 212 28.84 0.90 20.70
CA ILE A 212 29.78 0.39 19.71
C ILE A 212 30.24 1.50 18.77
N PHE A 213 29.35 2.41 18.36
CA PHE A 213 29.73 3.60 17.60
C PHE A 213 30.72 4.48 18.38
N LEU A 214 30.48 4.75 19.66
CA LEU A 214 31.36 5.57 20.49
C LEU A 214 32.77 4.95 20.63
N LYS A 215 32.87 3.62 20.69
CA LYS A 215 34.15 2.88 20.75
C LYS A 215 34.86 2.78 19.41
N THR A 216 34.14 2.44 18.34
CA THR A 216 34.74 2.13 17.03
C THR A 216 34.85 3.33 16.10
N LYS A 217 34.05 4.39 16.35
CA LYS A 217 33.88 5.57 15.49
C LYS A 217 33.50 5.26 14.03
N LYS A 218 32.97 4.05 13.77
CA LYS A 218 32.52 3.64 12.43
C LYS A 218 31.09 4.10 12.18
N ASP A 219 30.88 4.89 11.13
CA ASP A 219 29.56 5.43 10.76
C ASP A 219 28.48 4.38 10.52
N ILE A 220 28.86 3.16 10.13
CA ILE A 220 27.95 2.02 9.92
C ILE A 220 27.06 1.81 11.15
N PHE A 221 27.59 1.93 12.36
CA PHE A 221 26.81 1.73 13.58
C PHE A 221 25.77 2.80 13.83
N ILE A 222 25.93 4.02 13.28
CA ILE A 222 24.87 5.02 13.32
C ILE A 222 23.74 4.63 12.35
N TYR A 223 24.07 4.16 11.15
CA TYR A 223 23.03 3.69 10.22
C TYR A 223 22.28 2.47 10.76
N LEU A 224 22.98 1.62 11.53
CA LEU A 224 22.38 0.48 12.20
C LEU A 224 21.51 0.89 13.39
N SER A 225 21.88 1.95 14.14
CA SER A 225 21.07 2.49 15.23
C SER A 225 19.78 3.19 14.76
N LEU A 226 19.72 3.63 13.50
CA LEU A 226 18.49 4.15 12.90
C LEU A 226 17.38 3.10 12.79
N ILE A 227 17.72 1.81 12.71
CA ILE A 227 16.73 0.72 12.63
C ILE A 227 15.88 0.65 13.91
N PRO A 228 16.45 0.40 15.11
CA PRO A 228 15.66 0.39 16.34
C PRO A 228 15.03 1.75 16.64
N LEU A 229 15.69 2.86 16.27
CA LEU A 229 15.11 4.20 16.42
C LEU A 229 13.84 4.36 15.60
N SER A 230 13.83 3.91 14.33
CA SER A 230 12.64 3.98 13.47
C SER A 230 11.48 3.14 14.00
N PHE A 231 11.77 1.98 14.59
CA PHE A 231 10.75 1.14 15.23
C PHE A 231 10.13 1.82 16.45
N ILE A 232 10.96 2.39 17.33
CA ILE A 232 10.52 3.14 18.52
C ILE A 232 9.61 4.31 18.12
N ILE A 233 10.03 5.12 17.14
CA ILE A 233 9.23 6.26 16.66
C ILE A 233 7.91 5.78 16.05
N SER A 234 7.93 4.67 15.28
CA SER A 234 6.71 4.10 14.69
C SER A 234 5.69 3.70 15.75
N GLN A 235 6.17 3.03 16.81
CA GLN A 235 5.31 2.61 17.92
C GLN A 235 4.70 3.81 18.64
N LEU A 236 5.48 4.88 18.88
CA LEU A 236 4.99 6.12 19.49
C LEU A 236 3.96 6.83 18.60
N ILE A 237 4.14 6.86 17.27
CA ILE A 237 3.18 7.50 16.36
C ILE A 237 1.86 6.74 16.32
N LEU A 238 1.87 5.41 16.29
CA LEU A 238 0.65 4.61 16.13
C LEU A 238 -0.10 4.37 17.45
N LYS A 239 0.63 4.12 18.54
CA LYS A 239 0.07 3.69 19.83
C LYS A 239 0.30 4.66 20.97
N GLY A 240 1.17 5.67 20.78
CA GLY A 240 1.59 6.54 21.88
C GLY A 240 2.32 5.76 22.97
N PHE A 241 1.97 6.03 24.23
CA PHE A 241 2.53 5.35 25.41
C PHE A 241 1.69 4.15 25.87
N ASN A 242 0.55 3.88 25.22
CA ASN A 242 -0.32 2.77 25.56
C ASN A 242 0.01 1.56 24.68
N PHE A 243 0.79 0.62 25.20
CA PHE A 243 1.21 -0.59 24.47
C PHE A 243 0.18 -1.75 24.50
N VAL A 244 -0.99 -1.47 25.08
CA VAL A 244 -2.13 -2.40 25.17
C VAL A 244 -2.66 -2.70 23.77
N THR A 245 -2.80 -3.99 23.45
CA THR A 245 -3.21 -4.46 22.13
C THR A 245 -4.15 -5.66 22.22
N TYR A 246 -5.25 -5.57 21.48
CA TYR A 246 -6.24 -6.64 21.31
C TYR A 246 -6.14 -7.35 19.95
N ASN A 247 -5.48 -6.71 18.96
CA ASN A 247 -5.20 -7.31 17.66
C ASN A 247 -3.70 -7.23 17.33
N GLU A 248 -2.97 -8.25 17.76
CA GLU A 248 -1.50 -8.31 17.70
C GLU A 248 -0.96 -8.22 16.27
N MET A 249 -1.50 -9.04 15.36
CA MET A 249 -0.98 -9.10 13.99
C MET A 249 -1.17 -7.77 13.28
N ARG A 250 -2.32 -7.10 13.47
CA ARG A 250 -2.58 -5.78 12.87
C ARG A 250 -1.63 -4.72 13.42
N ASP A 251 -1.53 -4.62 14.74
CA ASP A 251 -0.76 -3.56 15.38
C ASP A 251 0.74 -3.73 15.12
N PHE A 252 1.25 -4.97 15.23
CA PHE A 252 2.66 -5.27 14.96
C PHE A 252 3.02 -5.02 13.48
N SER A 253 2.22 -5.52 12.54
CA SER A 253 2.49 -5.32 11.11
C SER A 253 2.45 -3.85 10.72
N SER A 254 1.53 -3.06 11.29
CA SER A 254 1.44 -1.62 11.05
C SER A 254 2.66 -0.86 11.57
N ILE A 255 3.17 -1.23 12.76
CA ILE A 255 4.40 -0.63 13.32
C ILE A 255 5.61 -0.94 12.43
N VAL A 256 5.77 -2.19 12.00
CA VAL A 256 6.87 -2.59 11.11
C VAL A 256 6.77 -1.89 9.76
N LEU A 257 5.56 -1.78 9.20
CA LEU A 257 5.31 -1.07 7.94
C LEU A 257 5.67 0.41 8.04
N LEU A 258 5.34 1.07 9.15
CA LEU A 258 5.67 2.48 9.39
C LEU A 258 7.16 2.72 9.66
N ALA A 259 7.88 1.72 10.20
CA ALA A 259 9.31 1.84 10.48
C ALA A 259 10.15 2.04 9.21
N VAL A 260 9.73 1.45 8.09
CA VAL A 260 10.44 1.57 6.81
C VAL A 260 10.51 3.01 6.31
N PRO A 261 9.40 3.75 6.10
CA PRO A 261 9.48 5.13 5.66
C PRO A 261 10.16 6.02 6.71
N ILE A 262 9.97 5.79 8.02
CA ILE A 262 10.69 6.55 9.07
C ILE A 262 12.20 6.35 8.98
N TYR A 263 12.66 5.12 8.76
CA TYR A 263 14.08 4.85 8.54
C TYR A 263 14.60 5.64 7.33
N LEU A 264 13.88 5.62 6.20
CA LEU A 264 14.25 6.36 5.00
C LEU A 264 14.24 7.88 5.22
N PHE A 265 13.32 8.39 6.05
CA PHE A 265 13.26 9.80 6.45
C PHE A 265 14.52 10.20 7.20
N LEU A 266 14.85 9.46 8.26
CA LEU A 266 16.02 9.72 9.11
C LEU A 266 17.32 9.56 8.33
N PHE A 267 17.39 8.54 7.46
CA PHE A 267 18.51 8.33 6.56
C PHE A 267 18.71 9.54 5.62
N SER A 268 17.62 10.07 5.06
CA SER A 268 17.66 11.25 4.18
C SER A 268 18.12 12.50 4.91
N ILE A 269 17.64 12.73 6.14
CA ILE A 269 18.08 13.85 7.00
C ILE A 269 19.58 13.77 7.27
N LYS A 270 20.05 12.60 7.72
CA LYS A 270 21.46 12.42 8.05
C LYS A 270 22.36 12.66 6.83
N LYS A 271 21.96 12.14 5.66
CA LYS A 271 22.71 12.35 4.42
C LYS A 271 22.75 13.83 4.01
N LYS A 272 21.68 14.58 4.28
CA LYS A 272 21.61 16.03 4.02
C LYS A 272 22.52 16.83 4.94
N ILE A 273 22.58 16.48 6.23
CA ILE A 273 23.49 17.09 7.22
C ILE A 273 24.96 16.87 6.83
N ASN A 274 25.32 15.66 6.37
CA ASN A 274 26.70 15.38 5.95
C ASN A 274 27.11 16.03 4.62
N SER A 275 26.17 16.58 3.85
CA SER A 275 26.43 17.24 2.57
C SER A 275 26.41 18.77 2.63
N ALA A 276 26.06 19.34 3.79
CA ALA A 276 26.07 20.77 4.08
C ALA A 276 27.34 21.13 4.85
#